data_AF-A0A3E1DYY6-F1
#
_entry.id   AF-A0A3E1DYY6-F1
#
_cell.length_a   1.000
_cell.length_b   1.000
_cell.length_c   1.000
_cell.angle_alpha   90.00
_cell.angle_beta   90.00
_cell.angle_gamma   90.00
#
_symmetry.space_group_name_H-M   'P 1'
#
loop_
_entity.id
_entity.type
_entity.pdbx_description
1 polymer ?
#
loop_
_entity_poly.entity_id
_entity_poly.type
_entity_poly.pdbx_seq_one_letter_code
_entity_poly.pdbx_strand_id
1 'polypeptide(L)' 'MNYRTKAEYYIQGITQGYVDAPEVIAWADEVIVAAAKTEDWMIEISTCGPGDRLVVLSHLNTIKGDVDQAELAALLAARK' A
#
# COMPACT_ATOMS: atom_id res chain seq x y z
N MET A 1 4.74 -9.04 -8.11
CA MET A 1 4.71 -8.43 -6.77
C MET A 1 3.40 -8.76 -6.09
N ASN A 2 3.45 -9.35 -4.89
CA ASN A 2 2.27 -9.58 -4.05
C ASN A 2 1.79 -8.25 -3.44
N TYR A 3 0.48 -8.01 -3.41
CA TYR A 3 -0.11 -6.84 -2.76
C TYR A 3 0.33 -6.68 -1.31
N ARG A 4 0.50 -7.79 -0.57
CA ARG A 4 0.99 -7.73 0.81
C ARG A 4 2.41 -7.18 0.93
N THR A 5 3.31 -7.55 0.02
CA THR A 5 4.69 -7.03 -0.03
C THR A 5 4.68 -5.53 -0.31
N LYS A 6 3.88 -5.09 -1.28
CA LYS A 6 3.75 -3.67 -1.63
C LYS A 6 3.09 -2.86 -0.51
N ALA A 7 2.11 -3.45 0.17
CA ALA A 7 1.49 -2.87 1.35
C ALA A 7 2.50 -2.69 2.49
N GLU A 8 3.36 -3.67 2.74
CA GLU A 8 4.42 -3.57 3.76
C GLU A 8 5.40 -2.42 3.46
N TYR A 9 5.78 -2.27 2.19
CA TYR A 9 6.60 -1.14 1.75
C TYR A 9 5.92 0.21 2.06
N TYR A 10 4.61 0.33 1.80
CA TYR A 10 3.86 1.56 2.10
C TYR A 10 3.66 1.78 3.59
N ILE A 11 3.43 0.74 4.39
CA ILE A 11 3.36 0.80 5.85
C ILE A 11 4.66 1.42 6.39
N GLN A 12 5.81 0.87 6.00
CA GLN A 12 7.11 1.39 6.43
C GLN A 12 7.35 2.82 5.93
N GLY A 13 6.90 3.14 4.71
CA GLY A 13 7.01 4.49 4.16
C GLY A 13 6.19 5.55 4.86
N ILE A 14 4.96 5.20 5.24
CA ILE A 14 4.09 6.06 6.03
C ILE A 14 4.70 6.29 7.42
N THR A 15 5.19 5.22 8.06
CA THR A 15 5.79 5.31 9.41
C THR A 15 7.09 6.11 9.42
N GLN A 16 7.93 5.99 8.38
CA GLN A 16 9.19 6.73 8.26
C GLN A 16 9.01 8.11 7.62
N GLY A 17 7.83 8.44 7.11
CA GLY A 17 7.49 9.75 6.56
C GLY A 17 8.00 10.02 5.14
N TYR A 18 8.35 8.97 4.37
CA TYR A 18 8.78 9.10 2.97
C TYR A 18 7.69 8.70 1.94
N VAL A 19 6.54 8.23 2.41
CA VAL A 19 5.33 7.97 1.62
C VAL A 19 4.17 8.75 2.24
N ASP A 20 3.38 9.40 1.39
CA ASP A 20 2.14 10.06 1.78
C ASP A 20 0.90 9.29 1.32
N ALA A 21 -0.26 9.59 1.93
CA ALA A 21 -1.53 8.96 1.59
C ALA A 21 -1.86 9.00 0.08
N PRO A 22 -1.63 10.10 -0.67
CA PRO A 22 -1.90 10.14 -2.10
C PRO A 22 -1.13 9.11 -2.93
N GLU A 23 0.11 8.77 -2.56
CA GLU A 23 0.91 7.75 -3.27
C GLU A 23 0.26 6.37 -3.11
N VAL A 24 -0.30 6.08 -1.93
CA VAL A 24 -0.97 4.80 -1.66
C VAL A 24 -2.37 4.76 -2.29
N ILE A 25 -3.09 5.87 -2.29
CA ILE A 25 -4.41 6.01 -2.95
C ILE A 25 -4.26 5.73 -4.44
N ALA A 26 -3.29 6.38 -5.11
CA ALA A 26 -3.03 6.17 -6.53
C ALA A 26 -2.68 4.70 -6.84
N TRP A 27 -1.90 4.05 -5.97
CA TRP A 27 -1.63 2.62 -6.09
C TRP A 27 -2.89 1.76 -5.97
N ALA A 28 -3.77 2.07 -5.01
CA ALA A 28 -5.04 1.34 -4.89
C ALA A 28 -5.93 1.54 -6.11
N ASP A 29 -6.00 2.75 -6.67
CA ASP A 29 -6.73 3.05 -7.92
C ASP A 29 -6.21 2.19 -9.10
N GLU A 30 -4.89 2.11 -9.26
CA GLU A 30 -4.26 1.26 -10.28
C GLU A 30 -4.61 -0.23 -10.07
N VAL A 31 -4.55 -0.70 -8.83
CA VAL A 31 -4.89 -2.09 -8.49
C VAL A 31 -6.37 -2.37 -8.78
N ILE A 32 -7.29 -1.45 -8.49
CA ILE A 32 -8.73 -1.62 -8.79
C ILE A 32 -8.93 -1.83 -10.30
N VAL A 33 -8.23 -1.07 -11.12
CA VAL A 33 -8.33 -1.16 -12.59
C VAL A 33 -7.72 -2.46 -13.12
N ALA A 34 -6.61 -2.91 -12.54
CA ALA A 34 -5.85 -4.06 -13.03
C ALA A 34 -6.31 -5.42 -12.47
N ALA A 35 -6.90 -5.45 -11.27
CA ALA A 35 -7.27 -6.69 -10.60
C ALA A 35 -8.49 -7.33 -11.24
N ALA A 36 -8.44 -8.65 -11.44
CA ALA A 36 -9.60 -9.41 -11.94
C ALA A 36 -10.78 -9.41 -10.97
N LYS A 37 -10.53 -9.17 -9.68
CA LYS A 37 -11.53 -9.05 -8.63
C LYS A 37 -11.13 -7.92 -7.69
N THR A 38 -12.05 -7.00 -7.47
CA THR A 38 -11.91 -5.94 -6.46
C THR A 38 -12.12 -6.52 -5.07
N GLU A 39 -11.25 -6.12 -4.14
CA GLU A 39 -11.36 -6.41 -2.70
C GLU A 39 -11.68 -5.12 -1.93
N ASP A 40 -12.29 -5.26 -0.75
CA ASP A 40 -12.76 -4.12 0.05
C ASP A 40 -11.64 -3.12 0.37
N TRP A 41 -10.45 -3.64 0.74
CA TRP A 41 -9.28 -2.80 1.06
C TRP A 41 -8.89 -1.86 -0.08
N MET A 42 -9.14 -2.26 -1.34
CA MET A 42 -8.80 -1.45 -2.51
C MET A 42 -9.68 -0.20 -2.56
N ILE A 43 -11.00 -0.39 -2.40
CA ILE A 43 -11.98 0.70 -2.38
C ILE A 43 -11.79 1.58 -1.15
N GLU A 44 -11.59 0.97 0.02
CA GLU A 44 -11.36 1.68 1.28
C GLU A 44 -10.15 2.63 1.18
N ILE A 45 -9.04 2.16 0.63
CA ILE A 45 -7.86 3.02 0.41
C ILE A 45 -8.15 4.08 -0.66
N SER A 46 -8.76 3.71 -1.80
CA SER A 46 -9.07 4.64 -2.90
C SER A 46 -9.96 5.81 -2.48
N THR A 47 -10.86 5.59 -1.52
CA THR A 47 -11.78 6.62 -1.00
C THR A 47 -11.20 7.50 0.11
N CYS A 48 -9.96 7.26 0.54
CA CYS A 48 -9.30 8.08 1.54
C CYS A 48 -8.96 9.48 1.00
N GLY A 49 -8.92 10.47 1.89
CA GLY A 49 -8.43 11.81 1.60
C GLY A 49 -6.90 11.92 1.67
N PRO A 50 -6.31 12.97 1.08
CA PRO A 50 -4.85 13.17 1.05
C PRO A 50 -4.22 13.37 2.44
N GLY A 51 -5.01 13.71 3.46
CA GLY A 51 -4.58 13.85 4.85
C GLY A 51 -4.72 12.58 5.69
N ASP A 52 -5.34 11.52 5.16
CA ASP A 52 -5.82 10.37 5.95
C ASP A 52 -4.75 9.30 6.17
N ARG A 53 -3.52 9.73 6.46
CA ARG A 53 -2.35 8.86 6.61
C ARG A 53 -2.58 7.69 7.58
N LEU A 54 -3.25 7.94 8.72
CA LEU A 54 -3.54 6.91 9.71
C LEU A 54 -4.62 5.91 9.26
N VAL A 55 -5.60 6.38 8.49
CA VAL A 55 -6.69 5.54 7.97
C VAL A 55 -6.13 4.62 6.88
N VAL A 56 -5.37 5.18 5.93
CA VAL A 56 -4.64 4.41 4.91
C VAL A 56 -3.74 3.35 5.57
N LEU A 57 -2.99 3.72 6.61
CA LEU A 57 -2.15 2.78 7.36
C LEU A 57 -2.98 1.62 7.96
N SER A 58 -4.15 1.92 8.51
CA SER A 58 -5.05 0.89 9.04
C SER A 58 -5.51 -0.09 7.95
N HIS A 59 -5.94 0.42 6.78
CA HIS A 59 -6.38 -0.43 5.66
C HIS A 59 -5.23 -1.26 5.07
N LEU A 60 -4.02 -0.71 4.95
CA LEU A 60 -2.87 -1.49 4.50
C LEU A 60 -2.59 -2.72 5.38
N ASN A 61 -2.85 -2.64 6.68
CA ASN A 61 -2.68 -3.75 7.62
C ASN A 61 -3.76 -4.84 7.47
N THR A 62 -4.87 -4.58 6.79
CA THR A 62 -5.93 -5.58 6.57
C THR A 62 -5.63 -6.49 5.38
N ILE A 63 -4.78 -6.04 4.45
CA ILE A 63 -4.36 -6.76 3.25
C ILE A 63 -3.73 -8.10 3.64
N LYS A 64 -4.25 -9.19 3.07
CA LYS A 64 -3.82 -10.56 3.38
C LYS A 64 -2.72 -11.05 2.43
N GLY A 65 -2.05 -12.11 2.85
CA GLY A 65 -0.97 -12.77 2.11
C GLY A 65 0.35 -12.74 2.87
N ASP A 66 1.38 -13.32 2.25
CA ASP A 66 2.73 -13.35 2.79
C ASP A 66 3.59 -12.23 2.21
N VAL A 67 4.42 -11.63 3.07
CA VAL A 67 5.42 -10.65 2.66
C VAL A 67 6.63 -11.39 2.09
N ASP A 68 6.95 -11.13 0.83
CA ASP A 68 8.25 -11.49 0.27
C ASP A 68 9.31 -10.52 0.82
N GLN A 69 10.10 -11.00 1.78
CA GLN A 69 11.12 -10.20 2.45
C GLN A 69 12.27 -9.78 1.51
N ALA A 70 12.58 -10.59 0.49
CA ALA A 70 13.64 -10.27 -0.46
C ALA A 70 13.21 -9.16 -1.42
N GLU A 71 11.98 -9.25 -1.94
CA GLU A 71 11.39 -8.19 -2.78
C GLU A 71 11.19 -6.90 -1.98
N LEU A 72 10.71 -6.99 -0.73
CA LEU A 72 10.59 -5.83 0.16
C LEU A 72 11.93 -5.13 0.39
N ALA A 73 12.99 -5.90 0.71
CA ALA A 73 14.32 -5.34 0.89
C ALA A 73 14.84 -4.64 -0.38
N ALA A 74 14.56 -5.19 -1.56
CA ALA A 74 14.93 -4.57 -2.83
C ALA A 74 14.19 -3.24 -3.05
N LEU A 75 12.89 -3.16 -2.75
CA LEU A 75 12.11 -1.92 -2.86
C LEU A 75 12.63 -0.84 -1.90
N LEU A 76 12.90 -1.22 -0.65
CA LEU A 76 13.43 -0.30 0.37
C LEU A 76 14.84 0.20 0.00
N ALA A 77 15.67 -0.67 -0.58
CA ALA A 77 16.99 -0.29 -1.07
C ALA A 77 16.92 0.67 -2.27
N ALA A 78 15.96 0.47 -3.19
CA ALA A 78 15.79 1.32 -4.37
C ALA A 78 15.23 2.73 -4.06
N ARG A 79 14.65 2.93 -2.87
CA ARG A 79 14.14 4.23 -2.41
C ARG A 79 15.21 5.09 -1.72
N LYS A 80 16.35 4.49 -1.30
CA LYS A 80 17.52 5.19 -0.75
C LYS A 80 18.36 5.83 -1.85
#